data_AF-C7DEA2-F1
#
_entry.id   AF-C7DEA2-F1
#
_cell.length_a   1.000
_cell.length_b   1.000
_cell.length_c   1.000
_cell.angle_alpha   90.00
_cell.angle_beta   90.00
_cell.angle_gamma   90.00
#
_symmetry.space_group_name_H-M   'P 1'
#
loop_
_entity.id
_entity.type
_entity.pdbx_description
1 polymer ?
#
loop_
_entity_poly.entity_id
_entity_poly.type
_entity_poly.pdbx_seq_one_letter_code
_entity_poly.pdbx_strand_id
1 'polypeptide(L)'
;MILRVVSIALLFCLPFAVSAQGTNITLGGINAQPDAPVEISADNLNIDQDSGRAVFSGNVVIGQGDLRLAAGTVQVTYSDEQGKISALNASGGVTFVTESEQAEAASAVYDLDGEQLTLSGNVLLTQGASALTADKMTINLSTGNARMEGRVRTVFEQGDN
;
A
#
# COMPACT_ATOMS: atom_id res chain seq x y z
N MET A 1 -15.61 63.77 -45.25
CA MET A 1 -16.94 63.37 -44.74
C MET A 1 -16.79 61.99 -44.10
N ILE A 2 -16.80 61.92 -42.75
CA ILE A 2 -17.41 60.86 -41.90
C ILE A 2 -16.85 59.41 -42.12
N LEU A 3 -16.35 58.61 -41.17
CA LEU A 3 -16.27 58.57 -39.71
C LEU A 3 -15.29 57.44 -39.32
N ARG A 4 -14.65 57.59 -38.16
CA ARG A 4 -13.91 56.57 -37.39
C ARG A 4 -14.85 55.47 -36.88
N VAL A 5 -14.46 54.20 -36.92
CA VAL A 5 -14.69 53.28 -35.78
C VAL A 5 -13.49 52.36 -35.63
N VAL A 6 -12.75 52.65 -34.56
CA VAL A 6 -11.72 51.85 -33.94
C VAL A 6 -12.41 50.88 -32.98
N SER A 7 -11.78 49.74 -32.74
CA SER A 7 -11.77 49.01 -31.47
C SER A 7 -12.75 47.87 -31.18
N ILE A 8 -12.07 46.80 -30.72
CA ILE A 8 -12.40 45.91 -29.61
C ILE A 8 -13.18 44.64 -29.99
N ALA A 9 -12.38 43.60 -30.20
CA ALA A 9 -12.74 42.21 -30.03
C ALA A 9 -13.40 42.03 -28.65
N LEU A 10 -14.70 41.75 -28.65
CA LEU A 10 -15.45 41.44 -27.44
C LEU A 10 -15.32 39.95 -27.16
N LEU A 11 -14.37 39.65 -26.28
CA LEU A 11 -14.12 38.38 -25.61
C LEU A 11 -15.36 38.00 -24.79
N PHE A 12 -16.13 37.01 -25.23
CA PHE A 12 -17.25 36.46 -24.44
C PHE A 12 -16.71 35.33 -23.55
N CYS A 13 -16.64 35.64 -22.26
CA CYS A 13 -16.16 34.79 -21.18
C CYS A 13 -17.34 34.01 -20.55
N LEU A 14 -17.02 32.80 -20.05
CA LEU A 14 -17.69 31.98 -19.02
C LEU A 14 -18.48 30.75 -19.49
N PRO A 15 -18.50 29.63 -18.71
CA PRO A 15 -17.88 29.42 -17.39
C PRO A 15 -16.76 28.36 -17.41
N PHE A 16 -15.63 28.68 -16.77
CA PHE A 16 -14.66 27.69 -16.35
C PHE A 16 -15.32 26.78 -15.31
N ALA A 17 -15.38 25.48 -15.58
CA ALA A 17 -15.57 24.49 -14.54
C ALA A 17 -14.39 24.64 -13.57
N VAL A 18 -14.68 25.15 -12.38
CA VAL A 18 -13.75 25.10 -11.26
C VAL A 18 -13.64 23.62 -10.90
N SER A 19 -12.61 22.95 -11.42
CA SER A 19 -12.19 21.66 -10.90
C SER A 19 -11.79 21.89 -9.46
N ALA A 20 -12.64 21.47 -8.53
CA ALA A 20 -12.23 21.27 -7.15
C ALA A 20 -11.09 20.25 -7.19
N GLN A 21 -9.85 20.74 -7.13
CA GLN A 21 -8.68 19.90 -6.92
C GLN A 21 -8.78 19.42 -5.48
N GLY A 22 -9.53 18.33 -5.29
CA GLY A 22 -9.38 17.52 -4.10
C GLY A 22 -7.89 17.21 -3.97
N THR A 23 -7.29 17.67 -2.89
CA THR A 23 -5.93 17.32 -2.53
C THR A 23 -5.90 15.81 -2.36
N ASN A 24 -5.48 15.11 -3.41
CA ASN A 24 -5.04 13.73 -3.31
C ASN A 24 -3.80 13.76 -2.42
N ILE A 25 -3.99 13.44 -1.15
CA ILE A 25 -2.87 13.07 -0.29
C ILE A 25 -2.48 11.67 -0.76
N THR A 26 -1.59 11.62 -1.74
CA THR A 26 -0.87 10.40 -2.09
C THR A 26 -0.03 10.03 -0.86
N LEU A 27 -0.50 9.07 -0.06
CA LEU A 27 0.26 8.48 1.04
C LEU A 27 1.28 7.50 0.44
N GLY A 28 2.22 8.10 -0.31
CA GLY A 28 3.18 7.43 -1.16
C GLY A 28 4.19 6.60 -0.39
N GLY A 29 4.53 5.46 -1.01
CA GLY A 29 5.70 4.66 -0.65
C GLY A 29 5.61 3.21 -1.09
N ILE A 30 4.42 2.62 -1.06
CA ILE A 30 4.21 1.28 -1.59
C ILE A 30 3.92 1.36 -3.10
N ASN A 31 4.96 1.67 -3.88
CA ASN A 31 4.96 1.37 -5.32
C ASN A 31 5.25 -0.13 -5.48
N ALA A 32 4.28 -0.98 -5.13
CA ALA A 32 4.32 -2.35 -5.61
C ALA A 32 4.18 -2.28 -7.13
N GLN A 33 5.24 -2.61 -7.87
CA GLN A 33 5.17 -2.73 -9.32
C GLN A 33 4.26 -3.94 -9.61
N PRO A 34 2.99 -3.74 -10.01
CA PRO A 34 1.99 -4.81 -9.98
C PRO A 34 2.28 -5.91 -11.01
N ASP A 35 3.11 -5.60 -12.02
CA ASP A 35 3.51 -6.52 -13.10
C ASP A 35 4.76 -7.35 -12.77
N ALA A 36 5.45 -7.07 -11.66
CA ALA A 36 6.62 -7.85 -11.27
C ALA A 36 6.17 -9.22 -10.73
N PRO A 37 6.89 -10.31 -11.07
CA PRO A 37 6.56 -11.64 -10.56
C PRO A 37 6.67 -11.66 -9.04
N VAL A 38 5.72 -12.34 -8.40
CA VAL A 38 5.74 -12.61 -6.95
C VAL A 38 6.53 -13.90 -6.73
N GLU A 39 7.63 -13.80 -5.99
CA GLU A 39 8.46 -14.93 -5.58
C GLU A 39 8.26 -15.20 -4.09
N ILE A 40 8.06 -16.47 -3.71
CA ILE A 40 7.93 -16.89 -2.32
C ILE A 40 8.97 -17.98 -2.04
N SER A 41 9.83 -17.73 -1.06
CA SER A 41 10.80 -18.70 -0.53
C SER A 41 10.48 -19.03 0.91
N ALA A 42 10.57 -20.31 1.30
CA ALA A 42 10.31 -20.79 2.65
C ALA A 42 10.98 -22.15 2.88
N ASP A 43 11.10 -22.57 4.14
CA ASP A 43 11.62 -23.89 4.49
C ASP A 43 10.64 -25.01 4.14
N ASN A 44 9.33 -24.76 4.28
CA ASN A 44 8.28 -25.74 4.05
C ASN A 44 7.10 -25.13 3.31
N LEU A 45 6.49 -25.94 2.42
CA LEU A 45 5.24 -25.65 1.73
C LEU A 45 4.26 -26.81 1.94
N ASN A 46 3.10 -26.52 2.52
CA ASN A 46 1.98 -27.44 2.64
C ASN A 46 0.81 -26.96 1.78
N ILE A 47 0.29 -27.81 0.90
CA ILE A 47 -0.84 -27.49 0.02
C ILE A 47 -2.02 -28.35 0.42
N ASP A 48 -3.12 -27.69 0.77
CA ASP A 48 -4.41 -28.29 1.06
C ASP A 48 -5.35 -27.97 -0.11
N GLN A 49 -5.52 -28.94 -0.99
CA GLN A 49 -6.35 -28.80 -2.20
C GLN A 49 -7.84 -28.77 -1.86
N ASP A 50 -8.27 -29.47 -0.82
CA ASP A 50 -9.67 -29.53 -0.40
C ASP A 50 -10.18 -28.18 0.07
N SER A 51 -9.30 -27.38 0.68
CA SER A 51 -9.63 -26.04 1.17
C SER A 51 -9.07 -24.89 0.33
N GLY A 52 -8.37 -25.18 -0.77
CA GLY A 52 -7.80 -24.15 -1.65
C GLY A 52 -6.74 -23.28 -0.98
N ARG A 53 -5.92 -23.85 -0.08
CA ARG A 53 -4.93 -23.11 0.71
C ARG A 53 -3.52 -23.66 0.54
N ALA A 54 -2.54 -22.77 0.46
CA ALA A 54 -1.13 -23.09 0.54
C ALA A 54 -0.50 -22.39 1.74
N VAL A 55 0.23 -23.12 2.57
CA VAL A 55 0.90 -22.59 3.77
C VAL A 55 2.40 -22.73 3.61
N PHE A 56 3.08 -21.59 3.53
CA PHE A 56 4.53 -21.45 3.56
C PHE A 56 4.96 -21.21 5.01
N SER A 57 5.93 -21.97 5.51
CA SER A 57 6.38 -21.84 6.90
C SER A 57 7.88 -22.04 7.05
N GLY A 58 8.46 -21.33 8.02
CA GLY A 58 9.89 -21.28 8.26
C GLY A 58 10.59 -20.30 7.32
N ASN A 59 11.16 -19.24 7.90
CA ASN A 59 11.95 -18.22 7.20
C ASN A 59 11.32 -17.74 5.89
N VAL A 60 10.02 -17.40 5.91
CA VAL A 60 9.29 -17.04 4.69
C VAL A 60 9.75 -15.67 4.21
N VAL A 61 10.14 -15.58 2.94
CA VAL A 61 10.48 -14.34 2.26
C VAL A 61 9.69 -14.25 0.95
N ILE A 62 8.95 -13.16 0.79
CA ILE A 62 8.22 -12.83 -0.43
C ILE A 62 8.89 -11.63 -1.09
N GLY A 63 9.12 -11.70 -2.40
CA GLY A 63 9.67 -10.62 -3.21
C GLY A 63 8.74 -10.24 -4.36
N GLN A 64 8.58 -8.94 -4.61
CA GLN A 64 7.91 -8.40 -5.79
C GLN A 64 8.54 -7.07 -6.20
N GLY A 65 9.35 -7.08 -7.26
CA GLY A 65 10.18 -5.92 -7.60
C GLY A 65 11.13 -5.56 -6.45
N ASP A 66 11.02 -4.34 -5.93
CA ASP A 66 11.82 -3.88 -4.79
C ASP A 66 11.21 -4.21 -3.43
N LEU A 67 9.93 -4.60 -3.40
CA LEU A 67 9.23 -4.98 -2.18
C LEU A 67 9.75 -6.32 -1.65
N ARG A 68 10.16 -6.36 -0.38
CA ARG A 68 10.42 -7.60 0.38
C ARG A 68 9.47 -7.69 1.58
N LEU A 69 8.90 -8.87 1.80
CA LEU A 69 8.13 -9.22 2.98
C LEU A 69 8.78 -10.45 3.62
N ALA A 70 9.15 -10.35 4.90
CA ALA A 70 9.61 -11.48 5.68
C ALA A 70 8.57 -11.85 6.75
N ALA A 71 8.33 -13.15 6.96
CA ALA A 71 7.42 -13.65 7.98
C ALA A 71 7.79 -15.05 8.47
N GLY A 72 7.29 -15.44 9.65
CA GLY A 72 7.43 -16.81 10.15
C GLY A 72 6.56 -17.81 9.37
N THR A 73 5.36 -17.39 8.97
CA THR A 73 4.41 -18.22 8.21
C THR A 73 3.54 -17.34 7.32
N VAL A 74 3.27 -17.80 6.10
CA VAL A 74 2.36 -17.16 5.14
C VAL A 74 1.36 -18.19 4.62
N GLN A 75 0.07 -17.91 4.79
CA GLN A 75 -1.00 -18.67 4.17
C GLN A 75 -1.54 -17.91 2.95
N VAL A 76 -1.53 -18.58 1.81
CA VAL A 76 -2.14 -18.15 0.56
C VAL A 76 -3.50 -18.83 0.43
N THR A 77 -4.54 -18.04 0.18
CA THR A 77 -5.88 -18.54 -0.14
C THR A 77 -6.15 -18.25 -1.61
N TYR A 78 -6.47 -19.30 -2.38
CA TYR A 78 -6.87 -19.18 -3.77
C TYR A 78 -8.38 -19.01 -3.88
N SER A 79 -8.85 -18.26 -4.88
CA SER A 79 -10.26 -18.25 -5.26
C SER A 79 -10.59 -19.45 -6.14
N ASP A 80 -11.87 -19.81 -6.17
CA ASP A 80 -12.41 -20.88 -7.04
C ASP A 80 -12.28 -20.53 -8.54
N GLU A 81 -12.01 -19.27 -8.86
CA GLU A 81 -11.79 -18.79 -10.22
C GLU A 81 -10.31 -18.85 -10.59
N GLN A 82 -9.94 -19.85 -11.39
CA GLN A 82 -8.69 -19.90 -12.17
C GLN A 82 -7.39 -19.84 -11.37
N GLY A 83 -7.40 -20.20 -10.08
CA GLY A 83 -6.20 -20.19 -9.24
C GLY A 83 -5.68 -18.79 -8.95
N LYS A 84 -6.53 -17.76 -9.04
CA LYS A 84 -6.20 -16.41 -8.60
C LYS A 84 -6.01 -16.43 -7.07
N ILE A 85 -5.02 -15.69 -6.58
CA ILE A 85 -4.84 -15.48 -5.14
C ILE A 85 -5.89 -14.46 -4.67
N SER A 86 -6.72 -14.85 -3.70
CA SER A 86 -7.71 -13.97 -3.08
C SER A 86 -7.14 -13.26 -1.86
N ALA A 87 -6.37 -13.98 -1.03
CA ALA A 87 -5.79 -13.40 0.18
C ALA A 87 -4.44 -14.02 0.57
N LEU A 88 -3.62 -13.22 1.24
CA LEU A 88 -2.36 -13.61 1.87
C LEU A 88 -2.41 -13.25 3.35
N ASN A 89 -2.14 -14.21 4.22
CA ASN A 89 -2.11 -14.02 5.67
C ASN A 89 -0.71 -14.34 6.20
N ALA A 90 0.04 -13.31 6.59
CA ALA A 90 1.37 -13.44 7.17
C ALA A 90 1.32 -13.30 8.69
N SER A 91 2.09 -14.14 9.39
CA SER A 91 2.17 -14.15 10.85
C SER A 91 3.53 -14.63 11.35
N GLY A 92 3.75 -14.53 12.66
CA GLY A 92 5.03 -14.88 13.29
C GLY A 92 6.05 -13.74 13.25
N GLY A 93 5.57 -12.49 13.27
CA GLY A 93 6.39 -11.31 13.01
C GLY A 93 6.50 -11.07 11.51
N VAL A 94 6.09 -9.89 11.07
CA VAL A 94 6.07 -9.49 9.67
C VAL A 94 6.90 -8.24 9.52
N THR A 95 7.81 -8.26 8.55
CA THR A 95 8.63 -7.11 8.19
C THR A 95 8.48 -6.88 6.70
N PHE A 96 8.05 -5.68 6.33
CA PHE A 96 8.00 -5.16 4.98
C PHE A 96 9.15 -4.18 4.78
N VAL A 97 9.82 -4.27 3.66
CA VAL A 97 10.88 -3.34 3.26
C VAL A 97 10.68 -2.98 1.80
N THR A 98 10.72 -1.68 1.52
CA THR A 98 10.84 -1.10 0.18
C THR A 98 12.15 -0.31 0.10
N GLU A 99 12.38 0.42 -1.00
CA GLU A 99 13.56 1.27 -1.14
C GLU A 99 13.63 2.39 -0.09
N SER A 100 12.49 2.92 0.34
CA SER A 100 12.40 4.11 1.21
C SER A 100 11.68 3.86 2.54
N GLU A 101 11.05 2.70 2.72
CA GLU A 101 10.18 2.41 3.86
C GLU A 101 10.45 1.05 4.44
N GLN A 102 10.24 0.95 5.75
CA GLN A 102 10.19 -0.32 6.45
C GLN A 102 9.00 -0.32 7.40
N ALA A 103 8.22 -1.40 7.37
CA ALA A 103 7.08 -1.59 8.25
C ALA A 103 7.18 -2.92 8.99
N GLU A 104 6.96 -2.92 10.29
CA GLU A 104 6.98 -4.12 11.13
C GLU A 104 5.65 -4.27 11.85
N ALA A 105 5.18 -5.52 12.00
CA ALA A 105 3.95 -5.86 12.72
C ALA A 105 3.98 -7.32 13.20
N ALA A 106 3.08 -7.70 14.10
CA ALA A 106 2.94 -9.11 14.50
C ALA A 106 2.33 -9.98 13.39
N SER A 107 1.37 -9.42 12.64
CA SER A 107 0.70 -10.07 11.51
C SER A 107 0.32 -9.08 10.41
N ALA A 108 0.10 -9.62 9.21
CA ALA A 108 -0.39 -8.88 8.06
C ALA A 108 -1.43 -9.70 7.30
N VAL A 109 -2.50 -9.05 6.86
CA VAL A 109 -3.51 -9.62 5.98
C VAL A 109 -3.57 -8.77 4.73
N TYR A 110 -3.27 -9.35 3.59
CA TYR A 110 -3.46 -8.74 2.29
C TYR A 110 -4.66 -9.40 1.62
N ASP A 111 -5.75 -8.65 1.51
CA ASP A 111 -6.93 -8.97 0.72
C ASP A 111 -6.74 -8.39 -0.69
N LEU A 112 -6.52 -9.25 -1.68
CA LEU A 112 -6.34 -8.85 -3.07
C LEU A 112 -7.68 -8.54 -3.76
N ASP A 113 -8.79 -9.10 -3.27
CA ASP A 113 -10.11 -8.84 -3.84
C ASP A 113 -10.67 -7.51 -3.32
N GLY A 114 -10.42 -7.19 -2.05
CA GLY A 114 -10.74 -5.91 -1.43
C GLY A 114 -9.68 -4.81 -1.60
N GLU A 115 -8.57 -5.12 -2.28
CA GLU A 115 -7.42 -4.22 -2.50
C GLU A 115 -6.92 -3.56 -1.19
N GLN A 116 -6.81 -4.36 -0.13
CA GLN A 116 -6.52 -3.86 1.22
C GLN A 116 -5.40 -4.66 1.90
N LEU A 117 -4.41 -3.95 2.43
CA LEU A 117 -3.39 -4.49 3.32
C LEU A 117 -3.66 -4.03 4.76
N THR A 118 -3.75 -4.95 5.71
CA THR A 118 -3.90 -4.65 7.13
C THR A 118 -2.75 -5.25 7.94
N LEU A 119 -1.97 -4.39 8.60
CA LEU A 119 -0.93 -4.73 9.55
C LEU A 119 -1.48 -4.63 10.97
N SER A 120 -1.20 -5.61 11.83
CA SER A 120 -1.74 -5.66 13.19
C SER A 120 -0.70 -6.09 14.22
N GLY A 121 -0.81 -5.51 15.41
CA GLY A 121 0.00 -5.86 16.57
C GLY A 121 1.33 -5.11 16.58
N ASN A 122 1.35 -3.96 17.26
CA ASN A 122 2.52 -3.10 17.42
C ASN A 122 3.15 -2.71 16.08
N VAL A 123 2.36 -2.08 15.22
CA VAL A 123 2.84 -1.61 13.92
C VAL A 123 3.89 -0.53 14.15
N LEU A 124 5.05 -0.68 13.50
CA LEU A 124 6.11 0.33 13.42
C LEU A 124 6.39 0.59 11.95
N LEU A 125 6.18 1.82 11.49
CA LEU A 125 6.52 2.27 10.15
C LEU A 125 7.65 3.30 10.25
N THR A 126 8.74 3.06 9.56
CA THR A 126 9.87 3.98 9.43
C THR A 126 10.03 4.42 7.99
N GLN A 127 10.10 5.73 7.79
CA GLN A 127 10.30 6.37 6.49
C GLN A 127 11.35 7.48 6.64
N GLY A 128 12.53 7.27 6.08
CA GLY A 128 13.68 8.14 6.31
C GLY A 128 13.99 8.30 7.81
N ALA A 129 13.94 9.54 8.29
CA ALA A 129 14.17 9.88 9.70
C ALA A 129 12.88 9.92 10.55
N SER A 130 11.73 9.56 9.97
CA SER A 130 10.45 9.55 10.68
C SER A 130 10.05 8.16 11.11
N ALA A 131 9.43 8.05 12.28
CA ALA A 131 8.89 6.80 12.81
C ALA A 131 7.43 6.99 13.27
N LEU A 132 6.56 6.08 12.86
CA LEU A 132 5.16 6.02 13.23
C LEU A 132 4.90 4.69 13.91
N THR A 133 4.15 4.72 15.01
CA THR A 133 3.72 3.51 15.72
C THR A 133 2.21 3.51 15.89
N ALA A 134 1.58 2.35 15.79
CA ALA A 134 0.14 2.18 15.95
C ALA A 134 -0.20 0.74 16.39
N ASP A 135 -1.43 0.51 16.84
CA ASP A 135 -1.87 -0.86 17.14
C ASP A 135 -2.23 -1.61 15.85
N LYS A 136 -2.74 -0.88 14.86
CA LYS A 136 -3.15 -1.38 13.55
C LYS A 136 -2.94 -0.32 12.47
N MET A 137 -2.55 -0.76 11.28
CA MET A 137 -2.46 0.06 10.07
C MET A 137 -3.22 -0.64 8.95
N THR A 138 -4.05 0.10 8.22
CA THR A 138 -4.76 -0.40 7.05
C THR A 138 -4.42 0.49 5.86
N ILE A 139 -4.09 -0.12 4.72
CA ILE A 139 -3.72 0.54 3.48
C ILE A 139 -4.69 0.10 2.41
N ASN A 140 -5.34 1.05 1.75
CA ASN A 140 -6.07 0.79 0.51
C ASN A 140 -5.08 0.89 -0.66
N LEU A 141 -4.86 -0.21 -1.36
CA LEU A 141 -3.81 -0.33 -2.38
C LEU A 141 -4.21 0.32 -3.71
N SER A 142 -5.50 0.47 -3.96
CA SER A 142 -6.05 1.19 -5.11
C SER A 142 -5.74 2.69 -5.06
N THR A 143 -5.84 3.27 -3.87
CA THR A 143 -5.68 4.72 -3.64
C THR A 143 -4.37 5.09 -2.96
N GLY A 144 -3.64 4.11 -2.43
CA GLY A 144 -2.48 4.31 -1.57
C GLY A 144 -2.82 4.84 -0.17
N ASN A 145 -4.10 5.04 0.18
CA ASN A 145 -4.46 5.66 1.45
C ASN A 145 -4.17 4.73 2.64
N ALA A 146 -3.34 5.20 3.57
CA ALA A 146 -3.05 4.55 4.84
C ALA A 146 -3.85 5.16 6.00
N ARG A 147 -4.40 4.30 6.86
CA ARG A 147 -5.10 4.64 8.10
C ARG A 147 -4.44 3.93 9.27
N MET A 148 -4.03 4.68 10.28
CA MET A 148 -3.47 4.17 11.53
C MET A 148 -4.52 4.26 12.64
N GLU A 149 -4.63 3.23 13.48
CA GLU A 149 -5.62 3.18 14.56
C GLU A 149 -5.00 2.69 15.88
N GLY A 150 -5.65 3.07 16.99
CA GLY A 150 -5.20 2.75 18.35
C GLY A 150 -4.31 3.83 18.94
N ARG A 151 -3.27 3.43 19.68
CA ARG A 151 -2.32 4.38 20.28
C ARG A 151 -1.29 4.88 19.26
N VAL A 152 -1.75 5.69 18.31
CA VAL A 152 -0.91 6.26 17.25
C VAL A 152 0.08 7.27 17.84
N ARG A 153 1.37 7.07 17.57
CA ARG A 153 2.45 8.00 17.94
C ARG A 153 3.38 8.20 16.76
N THR A 154 3.68 9.46 16.49
CA THR A 154 4.62 9.84 15.44
C THR A 154 5.79 10.60 16.03
N VAL A 155 6.98 10.30 15.53
CA VAL A 155 8.22 11.05 15.77
C VAL A 155 8.69 11.53 14.41
N PHE A 156 8.80 12.85 14.26
CA PHE A 156 9.42 13.49 13.11
C PHE A 156 10.76 14.04 13.56
N GLU A 157 11.86 13.59 12.97
CA GLU A 157 13.11 14.33 13.07
C GLU A 157 13.03 15.51 12.09
N GLN A 158 12.71 16.69 12.62
CA GLN A 158 12.98 17.94 11.90
C GLN A 158 14.49 18.04 11.78
N GLY A 159 15.00 18.01 10.55
CA GLY A 159 16.38 18.40 10.29
C GLY A 159 16.62 19.78 10.89
N ASP A 160 17.67 19.93 11.69
CA ASP A 160 18.18 21.24 12.05
C ASP A 160 18.48 22.01 10.75
N ASN A 161 17.83 23.18 10.62
CA ASN A 161 17.99 24.27 9.63
C ASN A 161 19.09 24.15 8.56
#